data_AF-A0A1I7SK37-F1
#
_entry.id   AF-A0A1I7SK37-F1
#
_cell.length_a   1.000
_cell.length_b   1.000
_cell.length_c   1.000
_cell.angle_alpha   90.00
_cell.angle_beta   90.00
_cell.angle_gamma   90.00
#
_symmetry.space_group_name_H-M   'P 1'
#
loop_
_entity.id
_entity.type
_entity.pdbx_description
1 polymer ?
#
loop_
_entity_poly.entity_id
_entity_poly.type
_entity_poly.pdbx_seq_one_letter_code
_entity_poly.pdbx_strand_id
1 'polypeptide(L)'
;TVMGQHFDLFEKFTRVYKDYCHFSFNFFTSLTHDNSFHLEAVDEQIRDILETFKGIGAMDNTAVVIMGDHGNRIGAVQYSYSGRIEERAPLFSIYLPEGFRKAHPDLMRNFKTNVNRLTSNYDIHRTLKELALGVEEDKDVEAKPQL
;
A
#
# COMPACT_ATOMS: atom_id res chain seq x y z
N THR A 1 18.48 -16.70 -3.52
CA THR A 1 18.47 -16.26 -2.10
C THR A 1 17.04 -16.27 -1.59
N VAL A 2 16.78 -16.42 -0.29
CA VAL A 2 15.41 -16.40 0.29
C VAL A 2 14.62 -15.15 -0.13
N MET A 3 15.33 -14.00 -0.28
CA MET A 3 14.82 -12.75 -0.87
C MET A 3 14.05 -12.95 -2.18
N GLY A 4 14.64 -13.66 -3.15
CA GLY A 4 14.03 -13.88 -4.47
C GLY A 4 12.76 -14.72 -4.38
N GLN A 5 12.69 -15.69 -3.45
CA GLN A 5 11.55 -16.60 -3.36
C GLN A 5 10.24 -15.90 -3.01
N HIS A 6 10.27 -14.85 -2.19
CA HIS A 6 9.06 -14.09 -1.83
C HIS A 6 8.56 -13.25 -3.00
N PHE A 7 9.46 -12.59 -3.72
CA PHE A 7 9.12 -11.82 -4.92
C PHE A 7 8.68 -12.72 -6.08
N ASP A 8 9.33 -13.85 -6.28
CA ASP A 8 8.96 -14.86 -7.29
C ASP A 8 7.53 -15.38 -7.04
N LEU A 9 7.19 -15.64 -5.77
CA LEU A 9 5.84 -16.10 -5.41
C LEU A 9 4.80 -15.01 -5.65
N PHE A 10 5.11 -13.76 -5.26
CA PHE A 10 4.24 -12.62 -5.50
C PHE A 10 3.99 -12.38 -6.99
N GLU A 11 5.05 -12.44 -7.81
CA GLU A 11 4.96 -12.29 -9.25
C GLU A 11 4.15 -13.43 -9.88
N LYS A 12 4.46 -14.68 -9.51
CA LYS A 12 3.75 -15.85 -10.03
C LYS A 12 2.28 -15.85 -9.64
N PHE A 13 1.95 -15.51 -8.40
CA PHE A 13 0.57 -15.40 -7.93
C PHE A 13 -0.20 -14.37 -8.77
N THR A 14 0.35 -13.16 -8.90
CA THR A 14 -0.29 -12.07 -9.65
C THR A 14 -0.49 -12.44 -11.12
N ARG A 15 0.50 -13.09 -11.75
CA ARG A 15 0.39 -13.57 -13.14
C ARG A 15 -0.71 -14.62 -13.33
N VAL A 16 -0.77 -15.61 -12.44
CA VAL A 16 -1.73 -16.73 -12.55
C VAL A 16 -3.17 -16.26 -12.31
N TYR A 17 -3.36 -15.34 -11.36
CA TYR A 17 -4.69 -14.91 -10.93
C TYR A 17 -5.15 -13.57 -11.52
N LYS A 18 -4.42 -12.97 -12.47
CA LYS A 18 -4.75 -11.65 -13.05
C LYS A 18 -6.18 -11.52 -13.58
N ASP A 19 -6.79 -12.62 -14.03
CA ASP A 19 -8.14 -12.65 -14.60
C ASP A 19 -9.22 -13.11 -13.60
N TYR A 20 -8.85 -13.32 -12.33
CA TYR A 20 -9.74 -13.75 -11.26
C TYR A 20 -9.80 -12.69 -10.15
N CYS A 21 -10.93 -12.62 -9.44
CA CYS A 21 -10.99 -11.84 -8.20
C CYS A 21 -10.08 -12.50 -7.16
N HIS A 22 -9.08 -11.77 -6.66
CA HIS A 22 -8.10 -12.29 -5.72
C HIS A 22 -7.67 -11.21 -4.71
N PHE A 23 -7.14 -11.67 -3.59
CA PHE A 23 -6.50 -10.84 -2.57
C PHE A 23 -5.13 -11.43 -2.24
N SER A 24 -4.10 -10.60 -2.26
CA SER A 24 -2.73 -10.98 -1.92
C SER A 24 -2.20 -10.09 -0.81
N PHE A 25 -1.69 -10.69 0.26
CA PHE A 25 -1.01 -9.99 1.35
C PHE A 25 0.39 -10.57 1.49
N ASN A 26 1.41 -9.75 1.24
CA ASN A 26 2.81 -10.16 1.27
C ASN A 26 3.55 -9.33 2.32
N PHE A 27 4.00 -9.98 3.39
CA PHE A 27 4.68 -9.32 4.51
C PHE A 27 6.18 -9.59 4.48
N PHE A 28 6.94 -8.64 3.93
CA PHE A 28 8.38 -8.77 3.71
C PHE A 28 9.18 -8.25 4.90
N THR A 29 9.38 -9.09 5.93
CA THR A 29 10.07 -8.66 7.16
C THR A 29 11.59 -8.64 7.03
N SER A 30 12.19 -9.73 6.56
CA SER A 30 13.64 -9.94 6.64
C SER A 30 14.47 -9.02 5.74
N LEU A 31 13.85 -8.29 4.82
CA LEU A 31 14.57 -7.55 3.78
C LEU A 31 15.20 -6.28 4.34
N THR A 32 14.46 -5.53 5.15
CA THR A 32 14.86 -4.22 5.65
C THR A 32 14.74 -4.09 7.17
N HIS A 33 14.16 -5.09 7.85
CA HIS A 33 13.85 -4.96 9.29
C HIS A 33 15.09 -4.69 10.14
N ASP A 34 16.19 -5.44 9.96
CA ASP A 34 17.40 -5.28 10.80
C ASP A 34 18.44 -4.34 10.17
N ASN A 35 18.29 -4.05 8.87
CA ASN A 35 19.25 -3.23 8.13
C ASN A 35 18.56 -2.45 7.01
N SER A 36 18.43 -1.14 7.20
CA SER A 36 17.84 -0.23 6.21
C SER A 36 18.68 -0.06 4.94
N PHE A 37 19.96 -0.47 4.92
CA PHE A 37 20.81 -0.34 3.73
C PHE A 37 20.34 -1.20 2.55
N HIS A 38 19.49 -2.22 2.78
CA HIS A 38 18.91 -3.01 1.70
C HIS A 38 17.73 -2.31 1.00
N LEU A 39 17.28 -1.15 1.50
CA LEU A 39 16.08 -0.49 0.99
C LEU A 39 16.19 -0.15 -0.50
N GLU A 40 17.35 0.33 -0.95
CA GLU A 40 17.60 0.66 -2.37
C GLU A 40 17.50 -0.58 -3.28
N ALA A 41 18.08 -1.71 -2.87
CA ALA A 41 18.01 -2.95 -3.64
C ALA A 41 16.58 -3.56 -3.67
N VAL A 42 15.79 -3.31 -2.62
CA VAL A 42 14.39 -3.73 -2.56
C VAL A 42 13.52 -2.82 -3.43
N ASP A 43 13.76 -1.50 -3.41
CA ASP A 43 13.07 -0.53 -4.26
C ASP A 43 13.21 -0.86 -5.74
N GLU A 44 14.43 -1.16 -6.18
CA GLU A 44 14.68 -1.55 -7.58
C GLU A 44 13.92 -2.81 -7.99
N GLN A 45 13.92 -3.85 -7.14
CA GLN A 45 13.18 -5.09 -7.42
C GLN A 45 11.67 -4.85 -7.45
N ILE A 46 11.13 -4.05 -6.54
CA ILE A 46 9.70 -3.72 -6.52
C ILE A 46 9.32 -2.95 -7.79
N ARG A 47 10.14 -1.98 -8.23
CA ARG A 47 9.92 -1.26 -9.50
C ARG A 47 9.80 -2.23 -10.66
N ASP A 48 10.76 -3.15 -10.83
CA ASP A 48 10.79 -4.08 -11.96
C ASP A 48 9.57 -5.01 -11.98
N ILE A 49 9.11 -5.45 -10.81
CA ILE A 49 7.88 -6.25 -10.66
C ILE A 49 6.64 -5.43 -11.05
N LEU A 50 6.54 -4.17 -10.61
CA LEU A 50 5.42 -3.30 -10.94
C LEU A 50 5.38 -2.95 -12.44
N GLU A 51 6.53 -2.69 -13.06
CA GLU A 51 6.63 -2.48 -14.51
C GLU A 51 6.18 -3.72 -15.28
N THR A 52 6.58 -4.90 -14.81
CA THR A 52 6.15 -6.18 -15.36
C THR A 52 4.63 -6.35 -15.25
N PHE A 53 4.04 -6.09 -14.09
CA PHE A 53 2.59 -6.18 -13.88
C PHE A 53 1.81 -5.22 -14.76
N LYS A 54 2.31 -3.99 -14.93
CA LYS A 54 1.76 -3.02 -15.87
C LYS A 54 1.85 -3.52 -17.31
N GLY A 55 2.99 -4.07 -17.72
CA GLY A 55 3.21 -4.57 -19.08
C GLY A 55 2.31 -5.73 -19.48
N ILE A 56 1.88 -6.56 -18.52
CA ILE A 56 0.97 -7.69 -18.77
C ILE A 56 -0.52 -7.39 -18.48
N GLY A 57 -0.85 -6.14 -18.14
CA GLY A 57 -2.22 -5.72 -17.80
C GLY A 57 -2.73 -6.23 -16.44
N ALA A 58 -1.86 -6.76 -15.57
CA ALA A 58 -2.28 -7.26 -14.26
C ALA A 58 -2.74 -6.14 -13.31
N MET A 59 -2.40 -4.88 -13.59
CA MET A 59 -2.82 -3.70 -12.83
C MET A 59 -4.09 -3.04 -13.40
N ASP A 60 -4.64 -3.52 -14.52
CA ASP A 60 -5.77 -2.88 -15.19
C ASP A 60 -7.08 -2.96 -14.38
N ASN A 61 -7.17 -3.93 -13.47
CA ASN A 61 -8.28 -4.10 -12.54
C ASN A 61 -7.83 -4.46 -11.11
N THR A 62 -6.59 -4.12 -10.74
CA THR A 62 -6.01 -4.45 -9.44
C THR A 62 -5.54 -3.19 -8.71
N ALA A 63 -6.06 -2.97 -7.50
CA ALA A 63 -5.48 -2.00 -6.58
C ALA A 63 -4.21 -2.57 -5.95
N VAL A 64 -3.13 -1.80 -5.93
CA VAL A 64 -1.84 -2.23 -5.37
C VAL A 64 -1.45 -1.31 -4.24
N VAL A 65 -1.15 -1.87 -3.07
CA VAL A 65 -0.73 -1.12 -1.88
C VAL A 65 0.69 -1.51 -1.50
N ILE A 66 1.53 -0.52 -1.24
CA ILE A 66 2.85 -0.68 -0.65
C ILE A 66 2.84 0.11 0.66
N MET A 67 3.06 -0.59 1.77
CA MET A 67 3.07 0.05 3.08
C MET A 67 4.09 -0.55 4.04
N GLY A 68 4.60 0.28 4.93
CA GLY A 68 5.33 -0.17 6.13
C GLY A 68 4.38 -0.35 7.31
N ASP A 69 4.67 -1.32 8.18
CA ASP A 69 3.98 -1.46 9.47
C ASP A 69 4.50 -0.44 10.51
N HIS A 70 5.76 -0.02 10.36
CA HIS A 70 6.39 1.08 11.09
C HIS A 70 7.47 1.76 10.24
N GLY A 71 7.88 2.98 10.61
CA GLY A 71 9.08 3.62 10.04
C GLY A 71 10.38 3.09 10.67
N ASN A 72 11.54 3.61 10.27
CA ASN A 72 12.82 3.07 10.76
C ASN A 72 12.99 3.26 12.28
N ARG A 73 13.09 2.14 13.01
CA ARG A 73 13.30 2.09 14.47
C ARG A 73 14.62 1.43 14.88
N ILE A 74 15.48 1.10 13.91
CA ILE A 74 16.72 0.36 14.16
C ILE A 74 17.94 1.28 14.13
N GLY A 75 18.89 1.02 15.02
CA GLY A 75 20.14 1.75 15.11
C GLY A 75 20.02 3.11 15.80
N ALA A 76 21.06 3.93 15.68
CA ALA A 76 21.16 5.19 16.41
C ALA A 76 20.17 6.27 15.95
N VAL A 77 19.62 6.13 14.72
CA VAL A 77 18.69 7.12 14.15
C VAL A 77 17.44 7.30 15.00
N GLN A 78 16.96 6.25 15.67
CA GLN A 78 15.76 6.28 16.52
C GLN A 78 15.84 7.29 17.68
N TYR A 79 17.05 7.64 18.13
CA TYR A 79 17.26 8.59 19.23
C TYR A 79 17.23 10.05 18.77
N SER A 80 17.29 10.29 17.47
CA SER A 80 17.20 11.63 16.89
C SER A 80 15.74 12.13 16.84
N TYR A 81 15.56 13.44 16.80
CA TYR A 81 14.23 14.03 16.60
C TYR A 81 13.61 13.59 15.26
N SER A 82 14.38 13.65 14.16
CA SER A 82 13.93 13.21 12.84
C SER A 82 13.60 11.73 12.81
N GLY A 83 14.42 10.87 13.42
CA GLY A 83 14.15 9.44 13.51
C GLY A 83 12.83 9.11 14.21
N ARG A 84 12.46 9.86 15.25
CA ARG A 84 11.14 9.72 15.90
C ARG A 84 9.97 10.14 15.02
N ILE A 85 10.18 11.09 14.11
CA ILE A 85 9.16 11.47 13.11
C ILE A 85 9.05 10.36 12.04
N GLU A 86 10.18 9.94 11.47
CA GLU A 86 10.27 8.86 10.48
C GLU A 86 9.63 7.56 11.00
N GLU A 87 9.94 7.15 12.23
CA GLU A 87 9.36 5.97 12.90
C GLU A 87 7.83 5.98 12.89
N ARG A 88 7.22 7.16 13.07
CA ARG A 88 5.77 7.36 13.17
C ARG A 88 5.10 7.66 11.83
N ALA A 89 5.88 7.75 10.76
CA ALA A 89 5.41 8.08 9.42
C ALA A 89 5.81 6.96 8.42
N PRO A 90 5.34 5.71 8.61
CA PRO A 90 5.57 4.67 7.63
C PRO A 90 5.01 5.07 6.27
N LEU A 91 5.68 4.64 5.20
CA LEU A 91 5.17 4.79 3.84
C LEU A 91 3.80 4.12 3.74
N PHE A 92 2.85 4.81 3.11
CA PHE A 92 1.64 4.23 2.58
C PHE A 92 1.43 4.78 1.17
N SER A 93 1.52 3.89 0.17
CA SER A 93 1.27 4.19 -1.23
C SER A 93 0.23 3.24 -1.77
N ILE A 94 -0.70 3.75 -2.57
CA ILE A 94 -1.73 2.96 -3.23
C ILE A 94 -1.89 3.40 -4.68
N TYR A 95 -1.85 2.41 -5.56
CA TYR A 95 -2.23 2.54 -6.96
C TYR A 95 -3.67 2.05 -7.13
N LEU A 96 -4.47 2.85 -7.82
CA LEU A 96 -5.84 2.49 -8.23
C LEU A 96 -5.91 2.39 -9.76
N PRO A 97 -6.54 1.34 -10.32
CA PRO A 97 -6.66 1.17 -11.76
C PRO A 97 -7.29 2.38 -12.45
N GLU A 98 -6.89 2.63 -13.70
CA GLU A 98 -7.40 3.78 -14.45
C GLU A 98 -8.92 3.74 -14.65
N GLY A 99 -9.49 2.56 -14.89
CA GLY A 99 -10.94 2.38 -14.99
C GLY A 99 -11.67 2.82 -13.72
N PHE A 100 -11.17 2.39 -12.54
CA PHE A 100 -11.72 2.80 -11.24
C PHE A 100 -11.63 4.32 -11.04
N ARG A 101 -10.46 4.91 -11.33
CA ARG A 101 -10.25 6.36 -11.16
C ARG A 101 -11.18 7.20 -12.04
N LYS A 102 -11.47 6.73 -13.27
CA LYS A 102 -12.41 7.38 -14.20
C LYS A 102 -13.87 7.20 -13.77
N ALA A 103 -14.22 6.02 -13.26
CA ALA A 103 -15.58 5.70 -12.84
C ALA A 103 -15.98 6.39 -11.52
N HIS A 104 -15.02 6.69 -10.64
CA HIS A 104 -15.27 7.23 -9.30
C HIS A 104 -14.53 8.55 -9.03
N PRO A 105 -14.84 9.64 -9.77
CA PRO A 105 -14.15 10.92 -9.63
C PRO A 105 -14.31 11.54 -8.24
N ASP A 106 -15.45 11.33 -7.57
CA ASP A 106 -15.69 11.82 -6.21
C ASP A 106 -14.83 11.12 -5.16
N LEU A 107 -14.73 9.78 -5.23
CA LEU A 107 -13.83 9.01 -4.37
C LEU A 107 -12.37 9.43 -4.61
N MET A 108 -11.98 9.65 -5.86
CA MET A 108 -10.64 10.12 -6.19
C MET A 108 -10.34 11.52 -5.69
N ARG A 109 -11.34 12.42 -5.61
CA ARG A 109 -11.18 13.74 -5.00
C ARG A 109 -10.90 13.59 -3.50
N ASN A 110 -11.71 12.81 -2.79
CA ASN A 110 -11.52 12.55 -1.36
C ASN A 110 -10.15 11.93 -1.08
N PHE A 111 -9.77 10.95 -1.90
CA PHE A 111 -8.47 10.29 -1.83
C PHE A 111 -7.32 11.30 -1.97
N LYS A 112 -7.35 12.15 -3.02
CA LYS A 112 -6.33 13.20 -3.24
C LYS A 112 -6.27 14.21 -2.11
N THR A 113 -7.41 14.56 -1.52
CA THR A 113 -7.48 15.48 -0.37
C THR A 113 -6.76 14.91 0.86
N ASN A 114 -6.73 13.58 1.03
CA ASN A 114 -6.10 12.93 2.17
C ASN A 114 -4.60 12.63 2.02
N VAL A 115 -4.01 12.85 0.83
CA VAL A 115 -2.58 12.57 0.58
C VAL A 115 -1.64 13.28 1.57
N ASN A 116 -1.98 14.50 1.99
CA ASN A 116 -1.18 15.30 2.94
C ASN A 116 -1.87 15.47 4.30
N ARG A 117 -2.81 14.59 4.64
CA ARG A 117 -3.51 14.60 5.92
C ARG A 117 -3.07 13.42 6.76
N LEU A 118 -3.14 13.59 8.08
CA LEU A 118 -2.90 12.49 9.00
C LEU A 118 -4.01 11.44 8.79
N THR A 119 -3.59 10.24 8.43
CA THR A 119 -4.44 9.06 8.33
C THR A 119 -3.97 7.99 9.32
N SER A 120 -4.82 7.01 9.57
CA SER A 120 -4.57 5.91 10.49
C SER A 120 -4.84 4.56 9.82
N ASN A 121 -4.42 3.49 10.50
CA ASN A 121 -4.75 2.12 10.06
C ASN A 121 -6.27 1.85 10.01
N TYR A 122 -7.09 2.61 10.75
CA TYR A 122 -8.55 2.52 10.64
C TYR A 122 -9.05 3.05 9.29
N ASP A 123 -8.46 4.14 8.79
CA ASP A 123 -8.78 4.72 7.48
C ASP A 123 -8.35 3.78 6.36
N ILE A 124 -7.16 3.16 6.49
CA ILE A 124 -6.67 2.13 5.56
C ILE A 124 -7.61 0.93 5.55
N HIS A 125 -7.98 0.41 6.72
CA HIS A 125 -8.91 -0.71 6.84
C HIS A 125 -10.25 -0.41 6.14
N ARG A 126 -10.84 0.76 6.40
CA ARG A 126 -12.09 1.18 5.77
C ARG A 126 -11.93 1.29 4.25
N THR A 127 -10.84 1.90 3.79
CA THR A 127 -10.53 2.04 2.35
C THR A 127 -10.43 0.68 1.66
N LEU A 128 -9.71 -0.28 2.24
CA LEU A 128 -9.59 -1.63 1.68
C LEU A 128 -10.92 -2.39 1.68
N LYS A 129 -11.72 -2.23 2.74
CA LYS A 129 -13.07 -2.82 2.80
C LYS A 129 -13.96 -2.27 1.68
N GLU A 130 -13.96 -0.96 1.47
CA GLU A 130 -14.76 -0.32 0.42
C GLU A 130 -14.28 -0.70 -0.99
N LEU A 131 -12.98 -0.85 -1.21
CA LEU A 131 -12.45 -1.35 -2.48
C LEU A 131 -12.88 -2.80 -2.77
N ALA A 132 -12.91 -3.65 -1.74
CA ALA A 132 -13.24 -5.06 -1.89
C ALA A 132 -14.75 -5.34 -1.99
N LEU A 133 -15.57 -4.58 -1.26
CA LEU A 133 -17.01 -4.83 -1.12
C LEU A 133 -17.89 -3.78 -1.82
N GLY A 134 -17.29 -2.72 -2.34
CA GLY A 134 -18.00 -1.51 -2.76
C GLY A 134 -18.25 -0.55 -1.60
N VAL A 135 -18.66 0.67 -1.93
CA VAL A 135 -18.99 1.70 -0.94
C VAL A 135 -20.34 1.35 -0.32
N GLU A 136 -20.34 1.01 0.97
CA GLU A 136 -21.56 0.94 1.77
C GLU A 136 -22.09 2.37 1.95
N GLU A 137 -23.35 2.63 1.58
CA GLU A 137 -24.03 3.86 2.00
C GLU A 137 -24.13 3.84 3.52
N ASP A 138 -23.38 4.73 4.17
CA ASP A 138 -23.35 4.85 5.61
C ASP A 138 -24.66 5.51 6.08
N LYS A 139 -25.59 4.69 6.58
CA LYS A 139 -26.89 5.15 7.09
C LYS A 139 -26.78 5.89 8.43
N ASP A 140 -25.59 5.90 9.04
CA ASP A 140 -25.37 6.37 10.41
C ASP A 140 -24.52 7.66 10.49
N VAL A 141 -24.30 8.37 9.37
CA VAL A 141 -23.67 9.71 9.38
C VAL A 141 -24.70 10.80 9.75
N GLU A 142 -25.43 10.60 10.84
CA GLU A 142 -26.00 11.71 11.60
C GLU A 142 -25.13 11.94 12.85
N ALA A 143 -24.50 13.11 12.88
CA ALA A 143 -23.87 13.76 14.03
C ALA A 143 -22.72 13.02 14.74
N LYS A 144 -21.48 13.27 14.27
CA LYS A 144 -20.36 13.46 15.22
C LYS A 144 -20.00 14.94 15.26
N PRO A 145 -20.02 15.60 16.44
CA PRO A 145 -19.57 16.97 16.56
C PRO A 145 -18.08 17.02 16.25
N GLN A 146 -17.70 17.99 15.42
CA GLN A 146 -16.32 18.40 15.26
C GLN A 146 -15.84 18.94 16.62
N LEU A 147 -14.76 18.38 17.15
CA LEU A 147 -13.99 19.01 18.24
C LEU A 147 -13.15 20.16 17.67
#